data_AF-B5IFA9-F1
#
_entry.id   AF-B5IFA9-F1
#
_cell.length_a   1.000
_cell.length_b   1.000
_cell.length_c   1.000
_cell.angle_alpha   90.00
_cell.angle_beta   90.00
_cell.angle_gamma   90.00
#
_symmetry.space_group_name_H-M   'P 1'
#
loop_
_entity.id
_entity.type
_entity.pdbx_description
1 polymer ?
#
loop_
_entity_poly.entity_id
_entity_poly.type
_entity_poly.pdbx_seq_one_letter_code
_entity_poly.pdbx_strand_id
1 'polypeptide(L)'
;MLSTTLLVDVIILVFTGIKLLFSPSRKEGIEASWRLLGVKLTTLELIHVVAGFLMAGLVIIHFALNYTMYKNEMKMLFSSKK
;
A
#
# COMPACT_ATOMS: atom_id res chain seq x y z
N MET A 1 5.88 16.74 3.30
CA MET A 1 4.49 16.41 2.89
C MET A 1 4.41 15.09 2.14
N LEU A 2 5.26 14.83 1.14
CA LEU A 2 5.26 13.56 0.38
C LEU A 2 5.34 12.29 1.26
N SER A 3 6.27 12.26 2.22
CA SER A 3 6.41 11.13 3.16
C SER A 3 5.16 10.92 4.04
N THR A 4 4.52 12.02 4.45
CA THR A 4 3.27 11.97 5.23
C THR A 4 2.12 11.43 4.40
N THR A 5 2.01 11.85 3.14
CA THR A 5 1.02 11.32 2.19
C THR A 5 1.23 9.82 1.97
N LEU A 6 2.47 9.39 1.75
CA LEU A 6 2.82 7.98 1.58
C LEU A 6 2.46 7.16 2.83
N LEU A 7 2.71 7.70 4.03
CA LEU A 7 2.31 7.05 5.29
C LEU A 7 0.78 6.89 5.40
N VAL A 8 0.01 7.93 5.07
CA VAL A 8 -1.46 7.84 5.08
C VAL A 8 -1.95 6.77 4.10
N ASP A 9 -1.33 6.68 2.92
CA ASP A 9 -1.67 5.69 1.92
C ASP A 9 -1.34 4.26 2.39
N VAL A 10 -0.21 4.07 3.10
CA VAL A 10 0.12 2.81 3.80
C VAL A 10 -0.96 2.44 4.80
N ILE A 11 -1.44 3.39 5.59
CA ILE A 11 -2.51 3.13 6.56
C ILE A 11 -3.77 2.64 5.84
N ILE A 12 -4.17 3.30 4.74
CA ILE A 12 -5.32 2.89 3.92
C ILE A 12 -5.14 1.46 3.39
N LEU A 13 -3.97 1.15 2.82
CA LEU A 13 -3.68 -0.19 2.29
C LEU A 13 -3.65 -1.28 3.36
N VAL A 14 -3.11 -0.99 4.54
CA VAL A 14 -3.11 -1.95 5.66
C VAL A 14 -4.54 -2.21 6.12
N PHE A 15 -5.35 -1.17 6.34
CA PHE A 15 -6.74 -1.35 6.77
C PHE A 15 -7.58 -2.08 5.73
N THR A 16 -7.44 -1.74 4.46
CA THR A 16 -8.19 -2.39 3.38
C THR A 16 -7.68 -3.82 3.13
N GLY A 17 -6.37 -4.04 3.16
CA GLY A 17 -5.74 -5.34 2.97
C GLY A 17 -6.07 -6.35 4.08
N ILE A 18 -6.02 -5.94 5.36
CA ILE A 18 -6.45 -6.80 6.48
C ILE A 18 -7.90 -7.20 6.30
N LYS A 19 -8.78 -6.27 5.92
CA LYS A 19 -10.20 -6.55 5.71
C LYS A 19 -10.45 -7.50 4.53
N LEU A 20 -9.67 -7.36 3.45
CA LEU A 20 -9.73 -8.28 2.31
C LEU A 20 -9.18 -9.66 2.64
N LEU A 21 -8.18 -9.76 3.53
CA LEU A 21 -7.64 -11.04 3.99
C LEU A 21 -8.70 -11.93 4.66
N PHE A 22 -9.64 -11.32 5.38
CA PHE A 22 -10.75 -12.02 6.04
C PHE A 22 -12.04 -12.06 5.20
N SER A 23 -12.01 -11.54 3.97
CA SER A 23 -13.17 -11.61 3.09
C SER A 23 -13.41 -13.03 2.59
N PRO A 24 -14.68 -13.46 2.43
CA PRO A 24 -15.01 -14.79 1.92
C PRO A 24 -14.46 -14.97 0.51
N SER A 25 -14.10 -16.21 0.16
CA SER A 25 -13.60 -16.51 -1.18
C SER A 25 -14.69 -16.31 -2.24
N ARG A 26 -14.29 -15.81 -3.42
CA ARG A 26 -15.16 -15.61 -4.59
C ARG A 26 -15.97 -16.82 -5.03
N LYS A 27 -15.51 -18.01 -4.64
CA LYS A 27 -16.16 -19.29 -4.95
C LYS A 27 -17.40 -19.58 -4.11
N GLU A 28 -17.61 -18.88 -3.00
CA GLU A 28 -18.61 -19.31 -2.00
C GLU A 28 -19.99 -18.68 -2.19
N GLY A 29 -20.22 -17.80 -3.18
CA GLY A 29 -21.52 -17.14 -3.39
C GLY A 29 -21.95 -16.17 -2.27
N ILE A 30 -21.17 -16.13 -1.17
CA ILE A 30 -21.33 -15.25 0.00
C ILE A 30 -20.86 -13.81 -0.29
N GLU A 31 -20.11 -13.58 -1.37
CA GLU A 31 -19.60 -12.24 -1.74
C GLU A 31 -20.70 -11.18 -1.90
N ALA A 32 -21.88 -11.56 -2.40
CA ALA A 32 -22.96 -10.61 -2.70
C ALA A 32 -23.60 -10.02 -1.42
N SER A 33 -23.56 -10.75 -0.30
CA SER A 33 -24.11 -10.31 0.99
C SER A 33 -23.04 -9.78 1.95
N TRP A 34 -21.75 -10.09 1.72
CA TRP A 34 -20.67 -9.66 2.59
C TRP A 34 -20.53 -8.13 2.57
N ARG A 35 -20.64 -7.55 3.76
CA ARG A 35 -20.45 -6.13 4.01
C ARG A 35 -19.64 -5.96 5.28
N LEU A 36 -18.65 -5.07 5.24
CA LEU A 36 -17.89 -4.72 6.42
C LEU A 36 -18.00 -3.22 6.67
N LEU A 37 -18.54 -2.85 7.83
CA LEU A 37 -18.92 -1.47 8.16
C LEU A 37 -19.84 -0.83 7.09
N GLY A 38 -20.73 -1.63 6.50
CA GLY A 38 -21.65 -1.20 5.45
C GLY A 38 -21.05 -1.12 4.04
N VAL A 39 -19.74 -1.30 3.89
CA VAL A 39 -19.03 -1.25 2.60
C VAL A 39 -19.04 -2.63 1.94
N LYS A 40 -19.37 -2.67 0.65
CA LYS A 40 -19.36 -3.89 -0.17
C LYS A 40 -17.92 -4.36 -0.43
N LEU A 41 -17.74 -5.68 -0.57
CA LEU A 41 -16.44 -6.27 -0.89
C LEU A 41 -15.80 -5.64 -2.14
N THR A 42 -16.57 -5.52 -3.23
CA THR A 42 -16.08 -4.95 -4.50
C THR A 42 -15.62 -3.50 -4.38
N THR A 43 -16.30 -2.70 -3.55
CA THR A 43 -15.87 -1.32 -3.27
C THR A 43 -14.59 -1.29 -2.46
N LEU A 44 -14.43 -2.20 -1.49
CA LEU A 44 -13.23 -2.31 -0.69
C LEU A 44 -12.02 -2.77 -1.52
N GLU A 45 -12.22 -3.75 -2.41
CA GLU A 45 -11.22 -4.18 -3.41
C GLU A 45 -10.80 -3.02 -4.30
N LEU A 46 -11.77 -2.25 -4.83
CA LEU A 46 -11.48 -1.10 -5.68
C LEU A 46 -10.64 -0.05 -4.95
N ILE A 47 -10.98 0.29 -3.71
CA ILE A 47 -10.21 1.24 -2.91
C ILE A 47 -8.79 0.73 -2.68
N HIS A 48 -8.63 -0.55 -2.34
CA HIS A 48 -7.32 -1.16 -2.12
C HIS A 48 -6.44 -1.12 -3.38
N VAL A 49 -7.01 -1.48 -4.54
CA VAL A 49 -6.29 -1.46 -5.81
C VAL A 49 -5.88 -0.05 -6.22
N VAL A 50 -6.80 0.92 -6.13
CA VAL A 50 -6.51 2.33 -6.47
C VAL A 50 -5.45 2.92 -5.54
N ALA A 51 -5.58 2.70 -4.23
CA ALA A 51 -4.56 3.11 -3.26
C ALA A 51 -3.21 2.44 -3.56
N GLY A 52 -3.19 1.18 -3.99
CA GLY A 52 -1.96 0.47 -4.35
C GLY A 52 -1.23 1.11 -5.54
N PHE A 53 -1.98 1.53 -6.57
CA PHE A 53 -1.42 2.27 -7.70
C PHE A 53 -0.90 3.65 -7.30
N LEU A 54 -1.65 4.37 -6.45
CA LEU A 54 -1.21 5.67 -5.93
C LEU A 54 0.09 5.52 -5.12
N MET A 55 0.16 4.53 -4.24
CA MET A 55 1.36 4.24 -3.46
C MET A 55 2.56 3.97 -4.36
N ALA A 56 2.40 3.13 -5.39
CA ALA A 56 3.50 2.80 -6.30
C ALA A 56 4.06 4.08 -6.95
N GLY A 57 3.19 4.98 -7.43
CA GLY A 57 3.60 6.27 -7.97
C GLY A 57 4.30 7.15 -6.93
N LEU A 58 3.74 7.26 -5.73
CA LEU A 58 4.31 8.06 -4.64
C LEU A 58 5.68 7.54 -4.20
N VAL A 59 5.87 6.22 -4.13
CA VAL A 59 7.16 5.58 -3.81
C VAL A 59 8.20 5.92 -4.88
N ILE A 60 7.84 5.83 -6.17
CA ILE A 60 8.76 6.18 -7.27
C ILE A 60 9.18 7.65 -7.17
N ILE A 61 8.23 8.56 -6.97
CA ILE A 61 8.51 9.99 -6.82
C ILE A 61 9.38 10.23 -5.58
N HIS A 62 9.04 9.59 -4.45
CA HIS A 62 9.78 9.70 -3.20
C HIS A 62 11.23 9.24 -3.38
N PHE A 63 11.43 8.11 -4.06
CA PHE A 63 12.74 7.57 -4.35
C PHE A 63 13.53 8.49 -5.31
N ALA A 64 12.91 8.99 -6.38
CA ALA A 64 13.56 9.88 -7.33
C ALA A 64 14.08 11.17 -6.67
N LEU A 65 13.26 11.78 -5.79
CA LEU A 65 13.64 13.00 -5.06
C LEU A 65 14.74 12.76 -4.03
N ASN A 66 14.81 11.56 -3.44
CA ASN A 66 15.76 11.22 -2.38
C ASN A 66 16.92 10.33 -2.88
N TYR A 67 17.07 10.16 -4.20
CA TYR A 67 18.01 9.20 -4.78
C TYR A 67 19.46 9.44 -4.36
N THR A 68 19.89 10.70 -4.26
CA THR A 68 21.26 11.05 -3.83
C THR A 68 21.52 10.61 -2.39
N MET A 69 20.56 10.82 -1.49
CA MET A 69 20.66 10.40 -0.09
C MET A 69 20.70 8.88 0.00
N TYR A 70 19.78 8.20 -0.70
CA TYR A 70 19.76 6.75 -0.80
C TYR A 70 21.09 6.19 -1.32
N LYS A 71 21.65 6.75 -2.40
CA LYS A 71 22.94 6.33 -2.96
C LYS A 71 24.08 6.47 -1.95
N ASN A 72 24.09 7.56 -1.17
CA ASN A 72 25.10 7.78 -0.14
C ASN A 72 24.96 6.78 1.02
N GLU A 73 23.74 6.51 1.48
CA GLU A 73 23.47 5.49 2.49
C GLU A 73 23.90 4.09 2.03
N MET A 74 23.55 3.71 0.81
CA MET A 74 23.99 2.43 0.23
C MET A 74 25.52 2.35 0.14
N LYS A 75 26.18 3.43 -0.28
CA LYS A 75 27.65 3.48 -0.32
C LYS A 75 28.27 3.27 1.06
N MET A 76 27.72 3.87 2.12
CA MET A 76 28.20 3.67 3.49
C MET A 76 27.97 2.23 3.96
N LEU A 77 26.80 1.65 3.71
CA LEU A 77 26.49 0.27 4.09
C LEU A 77 27.45 -0.74 3.45
N PHE A 78 27.84 -0.54 2.18
CA PHE A 78 28.78 -1.42 1.50
C PHE A 78 30.26 -1.08 1.77
N SER A 79 30.57 0.18 2.10
CA SER A 79 31.93 0.58 2.47
C SER A 79 32.28 0.20 3.91
N SER A 80 31.31 0.08 4.81
CA SER A 80 31.50 -0.31 6.21
C SER A 80 31.82 -1.81 6.39
N LYS A 81 31.80 -2.60 5.32
CA LYS A 81 32.17 -4.02 5.32
C LYS A 81 33.64 -4.29 4.95
N LYS A 82 34.47 -3.26 4.83
CA LYS A 82 35.92 -3.38 4.60
C LYS A 82 36.72 -3.00 5.83
#